data_AF-A0A9N8M6R7-F1
#
_entry.id   AF-A0A9N8M6R7-F1
#
_cell.length_a   1.000
_cell.length_b   1.000
_cell.length_c   1.000
_cell.angle_alpha   90.00
_cell.angle_beta   90.00
_cell.angle_gamma   90.00
#
_symmetry.space_group_name_H-M   'P 1'
#
loop_
_entity.id
_entity.type
_entity.pdbx_description
1 polymer ?
#
loop_
_entity_poly.entity_id
_entity_poly.type
_entity_poly.pdbx_seq_one_letter_code
_entity_poly.pdbx_strand_id
1 'polypeptide(L)'
;MQHSPTAEREWEGGFATKLMTKYLGLAQDAAKMEGVHMALGTLTSNVYLTSNVYLHLAQNEAFQHKDFSVVFKALSAALGNERLR
;
A
#
# COMPACT_ATOMS: atom_id res chain seq x y z
N MET A 1 -20.52 -16.72 0.69
CA MET A 1 -19.93 -15.55 -0.01
C MET A 1 -18.59 -15.16 0.63
N GLN A 2 -17.60 -16.06 0.72
CA GLN A 2 -16.31 -15.78 1.37
C GLN A 2 -15.11 -15.96 0.43
N HIS A 3 -15.34 -16.23 -0.87
CA HIS A 3 -14.30 -16.62 -1.84
C HIS A 3 -14.09 -15.67 -3.03
N SER A 4 -14.90 -14.62 -3.18
CA SER A 4 -14.67 -13.63 -4.25
C SER A 4 -13.45 -12.75 -3.93
N PRO A 5 -12.55 -12.51 -4.91
CA PRO A 5 -11.44 -11.56 -4.78
C PRO A 5 -11.90 -10.20 -4.25
N THR A 6 -11.04 -9.54 -3.47
CA THR A 6 -11.35 -8.24 -2.86
C THR A 6 -11.74 -7.18 -3.90
N ALA A 7 -11.10 -7.19 -5.08
CA ALA A 7 -11.41 -6.30 -6.19
C ALA A 7 -12.86 -6.39 -6.69
N GLU A 8 -13.49 -7.58 -6.66
CA GLU A 8 -14.89 -7.78 -7.07
C GLU A 8 -15.90 -7.24 -6.04
N ARG A 9 -15.42 -6.86 -4.86
CA ARG A 9 -16.23 -6.36 -3.75
C ARG A 9 -15.83 -4.94 -3.39
N GLU A 10 -15.42 -4.12 -4.36
CA GLU A 10 -14.94 -2.75 -4.13
C GLU A 10 -13.77 -2.68 -3.12
N TRP A 11 -12.91 -3.70 -3.09
CA TRP A 11 -11.83 -3.85 -2.09
C TRP A 11 -12.32 -3.90 -0.64
N GLU A 12 -13.61 -4.19 -0.43
CA GLU A 12 -14.19 -4.43 0.88
C GLU A 12 -13.88 -5.85 1.38
N GLY A 13 -13.52 -5.92 2.65
CA GLY A 13 -12.99 -7.12 3.29
C GLY A 13 -11.58 -7.44 2.79
N GLY A 14 -10.68 -7.80 3.70
CA GLY A 14 -9.27 -8.02 3.39
C GLY A 14 -8.37 -7.36 4.43
N PHE A 15 -7.15 -7.00 4.03
CA PHE A 15 -6.18 -6.37 4.90
C PHE A 15 -6.15 -4.86 4.68
N ALA A 16 -6.73 -4.12 5.63
CA ALA A 16 -6.93 -2.69 5.51
C ALA A 16 -5.62 -1.93 5.22
N THR A 17 -5.69 -1.00 4.27
CA THR A 17 -4.59 -0.13 3.86
C THR A 17 -3.93 0.57 5.06
N LYS A 18 -4.73 1.07 6.01
CA LYS A 18 -4.21 1.71 7.24
C LYS A 18 -3.35 0.77 8.09
N LEU A 19 -3.67 -0.52 8.11
CA LEU A 19 -2.84 -1.52 8.79
C LEU A 19 -1.54 -1.74 8.02
N MET A 20 -1.60 -1.87 6.69
CA MET A 20 -0.41 -2.00 5.86
C MET A 20 0.60 -0.88 6.08
N THR A 21 0.15 0.38 6.17
CA THR A 21 1.00 1.53 6.50
C THR A 21 1.73 1.34 7.84
N LYS A 22 1.02 0.86 8.87
CA LYS A 22 1.62 0.58 10.19
C LYS A 22 2.68 -0.52 10.10
N TYR A 23 2.38 -1.64 9.45
CA TYR A 23 3.34 -2.74 9.31
C TYR A 23 4.58 -2.36 8.53
N LEU A 24 4.42 -1.56 7.47
CA LEU A 24 5.53 -1.06 6.68
C LEU A 24 6.43 -0.13 7.50
N GLY A 25 5.85 0.75 8.33
CA GLY A 25 6.60 1.56 9.28
C GLY A 25 7.41 0.72 10.27
N LEU A 26 6.78 -0.30 10.87
CA LEU A 26 7.47 -1.22 11.79
C LEU A 26 8.62 -1.98 11.09
N ALA A 27 8.42 -2.43 9.86
CA ALA A 27 9.46 -3.10 9.08
C ALA A 27 10.64 -2.17 8.76
N GLN A 28 10.35 -0.91 8.43
CA GLN A 28 11.38 0.10 8.20
C GLN A 28 12.16 0.42 9.48
N ASP A 29 11.48 0.53 10.62
CA ASP A 29 12.12 0.80 11.89
C ASP A 29 12.95 -0.38 12.37
N ALA A 30 12.47 -1.61 12.20
CA ALA A 30 13.25 -2.83 12.46
C ALA A 30 14.52 -2.89 11.58
N ALA A 31 14.39 -2.63 10.27
CA ALA A 31 15.54 -2.61 9.36
C ALA A 31 16.59 -1.55 9.77
N LYS A 32 16.14 -0.37 10.22
CA LYS A 32 17.05 0.67 10.75
C LYS A 32 17.75 0.23 12.04
N MET A 33 17.02 -0.40 12.96
CA MET A 33 17.58 -0.87 14.25
C MET A 33 18.66 -1.93 14.04
N GLU A 34 18.44 -2.85 13.10
CA GLU A 34 19.40 -3.93 12.78
C GLU A 34 20.55 -3.47 11.86
N GLY A 35 20.65 -2.18 11.55
CA GLY A 35 21.68 -1.65 10.67
C GLY A 35 21.62 -2.20 9.25
N VAL A 36 20.47 -2.75 8.83
CA VAL A 36 20.26 -3.23 7.47
C VAL A 36 20.19 -2.00 6.57
N HIS A 37 21.33 -1.67 5.97
CA HIS A 37 21.39 -0.67 4.93
C HIS A 37 20.45 -1.11 3.80
N MET A 38 19.34 -0.40 3.62
CA MET A 38 18.45 -0.56 2.46
C MET A 38 19.13 -0.10 1.14
N ALA A 39 20.47 -0.06 1.09
CA ALA A 39 21.31 0.64 0.12
C ALA A 39 21.45 -0.06 -1.25
N LEU A 40 20.36 -0.61 -1.78
CA LEU A 40 20.14 -0.51 -3.22
C LEU A 40 19.25 0.72 -3.42
N GLY A 41 19.76 1.76 -4.08
CA GLY A 41 19.00 2.98 -4.34
C GLY A 41 17.60 2.69 -4.89
N THR A 42 17.46 1.69 -5.75
CA THR A 42 16.18 1.20 -6.27
C THR A 42 15.28 0.57 -5.19
N LEU A 43 15.83 -0.23 -4.26
CA LEU A 43 15.06 -0.85 -3.18
C LEU A 43 14.62 0.18 -2.15
N THR A 44 15.53 1.07 -1.71
CA THR A 44 15.17 2.21 -0.83
C THR A 44 14.12 3.07 -1.51
N SER A 45 14.32 3.50 -2.76
CA SER A 45 13.33 4.30 -3.48
C SER A 45 11.99 3.58 -3.59
N ASN A 46 11.97 2.28 -3.90
CA ASN A 46 10.72 1.51 -3.98
C ASN A 46 10.02 1.40 -2.62
N VAL A 47 10.75 1.13 -1.55
CA VAL A 47 10.19 1.04 -0.19
C VAL A 47 9.66 2.41 0.25
N TYR A 48 10.42 3.48 0.05
CA TYR A 48 9.98 4.85 0.38
C TYR A 48 8.79 5.30 -0.47
N LEU A 49 8.79 5.05 -1.77
CA LEU A 49 7.67 5.35 -2.66
C LEU A 49 6.44 4.56 -2.22
N THR A 50 6.60 3.28 -1.92
CA THR A 50 5.53 2.41 -1.43
C THR A 50 4.97 2.92 -0.09
N SER A 51 5.83 3.30 0.86
CA SER A 51 5.41 3.89 2.14
C SER A 51 4.64 5.18 1.94
N ASN A 52 5.10 6.10 1.08
CA ASN A 52 4.43 7.36 0.82
C ASN A 52 3.04 7.16 0.19
N VAL A 53 2.92 6.23 -0.74
CA VAL A 53 1.63 5.90 -1.35
C VAL A 53 0.67 5.34 -0.30
N TYR A 54 1.10 4.39 0.53
CA TYR A 54 0.24 3.85 1.60
C TYR A 54 -0.10 4.88 2.69
N LEU A 55 0.80 5.82 3.00
CA LEU A 55 0.52 6.95 3.89
C LEU A 55 -0.62 7.81 3.33
N HIS A 56 -0.55 8.16 2.05
CA HIS A 56 -1.58 8.95 1.39
C HIS A 56 -2.94 8.23 1.38
N LEU A 57 -2.94 6.93 1.07
CA LEU A 57 -4.17 6.13 1.05
C LEU A 57 -4.76 5.91 2.45
N ALA A 58 -3.91 5.79 3.48
CA ALA A 58 -4.36 5.65 4.87
C ALA A 58 -4.98 6.93 5.45
N GLN A 59 -4.66 8.09 4.88
CA GLN A 59 -5.26 9.38 5.25
C GLN A 59 -6.52 9.70 4.43
N ASN A 60 -6.81 8.93 3.39
CA ASN A 60 -7.96 9.14 2.53
C ASN A 60 -9.13 8.27 2.98
N GLU A 61 -10.25 8.90 3.35
CA GLU A 61 -11.44 8.19 3.84
C GLU A 61 -11.99 7.15 2.85
N ALA A 62 -11.80 7.37 1.55
CA ALA A 62 -12.24 6.45 0.50
C ALA A 62 -11.39 5.17 0.41
N PHE A 63 -10.16 5.16 0.95
CA PHE A 63 -9.22 4.05 0.77
C PHE A 63 -8.71 3.43 2.08
N GLN A 64 -8.78 4.15 3.20
CA GLN A 64 -8.15 3.72 4.47
C GLN A 64 -8.64 2.35 4.98
N HIS A 65 -9.90 1.99 4.70
CA HIS A 65 -10.53 0.74 5.14
C HIS A 65 -10.55 -0.35 4.06
N LYS A 66 -10.20 0.00 2.82
CA LYS A 66 -10.11 -0.93 1.71
C LYS A 66 -8.86 -1.80 1.83
N ASP A 67 -8.93 -2.99 1.24
CA ASP A 67 -7.79 -3.89 1.13
C ASP A 67 -6.58 -3.18 0.49
N PHE A 68 -5.39 -3.45 0.99
CA PHE A 68 -4.14 -2.79 0.56
C PHE A 68 -3.90 -2.87 -0.96
N SER A 69 -4.41 -3.91 -1.62
CA SER A 69 -4.30 -4.05 -3.09
C SER A 69 -5.02 -2.95 -3.87
N VAL A 70 -5.86 -2.12 -3.22
CA VAL A 70 -6.47 -0.92 -3.80
C VAL A 70 -5.43 0.09 -4.28
N VAL A 71 -4.19 -0.01 -3.79
CA VAL A 71 -3.05 0.79 -4.22
C VAL A 71 -2.85 0.77 -5.74
N PHE A 72 -3.10 -0.36 -6.40
CA PHE A 72 -2.95 -0.46 -7.86
C PHE A 72 -4.01 0.36 -8.59
N LYS A 73 -5.26 0.36 -8.11
CA LYS A 73 -6.33 1.21 -8.64
C LYS A 73 -5.99 2.69 -8.44
N ALA A 74 -5.56 3.07 -7.24
CA ALA A 74 -5.19 4.44 -6.92
C ALA A 74 -4.01 4.95 -7.76
N LEU A 75 -2.97 4.12 -7.94
CA LEU A 75 -1.82 4.46 -8.78
C LEU A 75 -2.20 4.55 -10.26
N SER A 76 -3.04 3.63 -10.76
CA SER A 76 -3.53 3.67 -12.14
C SER A 76 -4.30 4.97 -12.40
N ALA A 77 -5.17 5.36 -11.48
CA ALA A 77 -5.91 6.62 -11.55
C ALA A 77 -4.97 7.85 -11.52
N ALA A 78 -3.98 7.86 -10.63
CA ALA A 78 -3.02 8.95 -10.51
C ALA A 78 -2.10 9.10 -11.73
N LEU A 79 -1.76 8.00 -12.40
CA LEU A 79 -0.92 7.97 -13.60
C LEU A 79 -1.72 8.19 -14.89
N GLY A 80 -3.03 8.41 -14.82
CA GLY A 80 -3.89 8.53 -16.00
C GLY A 80 -4.00 7.23 -16.82
N ASN A 81 -3.60 6.09 -16.24
CA ASN A 81 -3.73 4.78 -16.87
C ASN A 81 -5.15 4.26 -16.63
N GLU A 82 -5.99 4.28 -17.67
CA GLU A 82 -7.40 3.86 -17.59
C GLU A 82 -7.60 2.32 -17.59
N ARG A 83 -6.52 1.52 -17.56
CA ARG A 83 -6.54 0.06 -17.70
C ARG A 83 -7.07 -0.72 -16.48
N LEU A 84 -7.19 -0.08 -15.31
CA LEU A 84 -7.66 -0.70 -14.06
C LEU A 84 -8.93 -0.04 -13.51
N ARG A 85 -9.74 0.57 -14.41
CA ARG A 85 -11.05 1.14 -14.05
C ARG A 85 -12.05 0.07 -13.65
#